data_AF-A0A4Q5QD58-F1
#
_entry.id   AF-A0A4Q5QD58-F1
#
_cell.length_a   1.000
_cell.length_b   1.000
_cell.length_c   1.000
_cell.angle_alpha   90.00
_cell.angle_beta   90.00
_cell.angle_gamma   90.00
#
_symmetry.space_group_name_H-M   'P 1'
#
loop_
_entity.id
_entity.type
_entity.pdbx_description
1 polymer ?
#
loop_
_entity_poly.entity_id
_entity_poly.type
_entity_poly.pdbx_seq_one_letter_code
_entity_poly.pdbx_strand_id
1 'polypeptide(L)'
;AEAATIVILTADGFVSPDAIGGQTTDAIMIDHQAAAAQLSALLQNREYDDVLIALQGHDLDLIDTVAHILPLARTLERTRNSRLQQRTHLRTWLDRGFTGTTVAAQGHIRWGKAITALYGSLGEFTARHVGPAPGKGHLVRVETKNGLATGFATTDGTPLDPEIVVTSKAKLRGEIAATLRAFGGATRLMAAADRRAA
;
A
#
# COMPACT_ATOMS: atom_id res chain seq x y z
N ALA A 1 -21.38 -13.14 6.55
CA ALA A 1 -20.03 -12.57 6.50
C ALA A 1 -19.37 -12.93 7.81
N GLU A 2 -18.22 -13.60 7.76
CA GLU A 2 -17.48 -13.91 8.98
C GLU A 2 -16.93 -12.59 9.54
N ALA A 3 -17.16 -12.33 10.82
CA ALA A 3 -16.79 -11.07 11.46
C ALA A 3 -15.26 -11.03 11.68
N ALA A 4 -14.64 -9.88 11.43
CA ALA A 4 -13.22 -9.69 11.72
C ALA A 4 -12.96 -9.93 13.21
N THR A 5 -11.95 -10.73 13.54
CA THR A 5 -11.48 -10.86 14.92
C THR A 5 -10.57 -9.67 15.21
N ILE A 6 -11.02 -8.80 16.10
CA ILE A 6 -10.26 -7.63 16.53
C ILE A 6 -9.54 -8.01 17.83
N VAL A 7 -8.23 -7.76 17.88
CA VAL A 7 -7.40 -7.91 19.07
C VAL A 7 -6.75 -6.56 19.33
N ILE A 8 -6.74 -6.14 20.60
CA ILE A 8 -6.25 -4.84 21.03
C ILE A 8 -5.08 -5.07 21.97
N LEU A 9 -3.99 -4.35 21.74
CA LEU A 9 -2.88 -4.28 22.69
C LEU A 9 -3.19 -3.21 23.73
N THR A 10 -3.11 -3.59 25.00
CA THR A 10 -3.24 -2.70 26.17
C THR A 10 -1.97 -2.79 27.01
N ALA A 11 -1.87 -1.98 28.06
CA ALA A 11 -0.78 -2.06 29.03
C ALA A 11 -0.64 -3.46 29.67
N ASP A 12 -1.76 -4.16 29.83
CA ASP A 12 -1.84 -5.50 30.43
C ASP A 12 -1.74 -6.63 29.39
N GLY A 13 -1.51 -6.27 28.12
CA GLY A 13 -1.31 -7.20 27.00
C GLY A 13 -2.49 -7.29 26.03
N PHE A 14 -2.64 -8.43 25.35
CA PHE A 14 -3.61 -8.60 24.26
C PHE A 14 -5.00 -8.97 24.79
N VAL A 15 -6.02 -8.23 24.35
CA VAL A 15 -7.42 -8.41 24.78
C VAL A 15 -8.41 -8.33 23.62
N SER A 16 -9.62 -8.85 23.82
CA SER A 16 -10.75 -8.61 22.91
C SER A 16 -11.39 -7.23 23.17
N PRO A 17 -12.11 -6.65 22.20
CA PRO A 17 -12.76 -5.34 22.37
C PRO A 17 -13.75 -5.28 23.54
N ASP A 18 -14.40 -6.41 23.83
CA ASP A 18 -15.37 -6.51 24.90
C ASP A 18 -14.73 -6.46 26.30
N ALA A 19 -13.41 -6.69 26.39
CA ALA A 19 -12.64 -6.71 27.63
C ALA A 19 -11.92 -5.39 27.95
N ILE A 20 -12.14 -4.32 27.16
CA ILE A 20 -11.50 -3.01 27.37
C ILE A 20 -12.01 -2.30 28.65
N GLY A 21 -13.13 -2.75 29.22
CA GLY A 21 -13.75 -2.11 30.38
C GLY A 21 -12.95 -2.22 31.68
N GLY A 22 -12.02 -1.30 31.91
CA GLY A 22 -11.47 -1.00 33.25
C GLY A 22 -9.94 -0.96 33.38
N GLN A 23 -9.16 -0.90 32.30
CA GLN A 23 -7.69 -1.00 32.39
C GLN A 23 -6.99 0.36 32.24
N THR A 24 -6.04 0.61 33.14
CA THR A 24 -5.33 1.88 33.34
C THR A 24 -4.22 2.06 32.30
N THR A 25 -4.05 3.30 31.82
CA THR A 25 -3.13 3.69 30.75
C THR A 25 -1.69 3.94 31.25
N ASP A 26 -1.18 3.11 32.15
CA ASP A 26 0.21 3.25 32.61
C ASP A 26 1.12 2.24 31.91
N ALA A 27 2.31 2.71 31.52
CA ALA A 27 3.33 1.91 30.84
C ALA A 27 3.87 0.83 31.80
N ILE A 28 3.25 -0.35 31.75
CA ILE A 28 3.74 -1.54 32.45
C ILE A 28 4.53 -2.38 31.44
N MET A 29 5.69 -2.86 31.89
CA MET A 29 6.54 -3.80 31.16
C MET A 29 5.70 -5.04 30.80
N ILE A 30 5.31 -5.15 29.53
CA ILE A 30 4.53 -6.27 29.05
C ILE A 30 5.39 -7.53 29.18
N ASP A 31 4.94 -8.49 29.98
CA ASP A 31 5.56 -9.81 30.02
C ASP A 31 5.29 -10.51 28.68
N HIS A 32 6.35 -10.69 27.89
CA HIS A 32 6.29 -11.30 26.57
C HIS A 32 5.67 -12.71 26.60
N GLN A 33 5.85 -13.47 27.69
CA GLN A 33 5.31 -14.81 27.82
C GLN A 33 3.79 -14.77 28.11
N ALA A 34 3.34 -13.82 28.93
CA ALA A 34 1.92 -13.58 29.17
C ALA A 34 1.22 -13.07 27.91
N ALA A 35 1.83 -12.11 27.20
CA ALA A 35 1.32 -11.58 25.94
C ALA A 35 1.20 -12.68 24.87
N ALA A 36 2.20 -13.56 24.78
CA ALA A 36 2.16 -14.72 23.91
C ALA A 36 0.96 -15.63 24.20
N ALA A 37 0.74 -15.98 25.48
CA ALA A 37 -0.36 -16.83 25.90
C ALA A 37 -1.74 -16.19 25.64
N GLN A 38 -1.88 -14.89 25.93
CA GLN A 38 -3.09 -14.12 25.66
C GLN A 38 -3.43 -14.09 24.17
N LEU A 39 -2.44 -13.76 23.33
CA LEU A 39 -2.62 -13.70 21.88
C LEU A 39 -2.99 -15.08 21.33
N SER A 40 -2.31 -16.14 21.78
CA SER A 40 -2.64 -17.52 21.39
C SER A 40 -4.08 -17.89 21.78
N ALA A 41 -4.52 -17.56 22.99
CA ALA A 41 -5.88 -17.84 23.46
C ALA A 41 -6.97 -17.09 22.69
N LEU A 42 -6.67 -15.87 22.21
CA LEU A 42 -7.58 -15.08 21.38
C LEU A 42 -7.68 -15.62 19.95
N LEU A 43 -6.60 -16.22 19.46
CA LEU A 43 -6.49 -16.68 18.07
C LEU A 43 -6.84 -18.15 17.87
N GLN A 44 -6.80 -18.97 18.92
CA GLN A 44 -7.00 -20.42 18.85
C GLN A 44 -8.32 -20.83 18.20
N ASN A 45 -8.33 -22.03 17.58
CA ASN A 45 -9.50 -22.67 16.98
C ASN A 45 -10.19 -21.85 15.88
N ARG A 46 -9.44 -20.97 15.19
CA ARG A 46 -9.94 -20.18 14.06
C ARG A 46 -8.97 -20.23 12.88
N GLU A 47 -9.52 -20.26 11.68
CA GLU A 47 -8.78 -20.04 10.45
C GLU A 47 -8.90 -18.56 10.06
N TYR A 48 -7.81 -17.96 9.60
CA TYR A 48 -7.78 -16.57 9.20
C TYR A 48 -7.38 -16.46 7.74
N ASP A 49 -8.07 -15.63 6.95
CA ASP A 49 -7.70 -15.40 5.56
C ASP A 49 -6.58 -14.34 5.43
N ASP A 50 -6.54 -13.35 6.33
CA ASP A 50 -5.56 -12.28 6.39
C ASP A 50 -5.33 -11.79 7.84
N VAL A 51 -4.18 -11.16 8.11
CA VAL A 51 -3.81 -10.58 9.41
C VAL A 51 -3.26 -9.17 9.18
N LEU A 52 -3.93 -8.17 9.76
CA LEU A 52 -3.48 -6.78 9.73
C LEU A 52 -3.06 -6.34 11.14
N ILE A 53 -1.87 -5.76 11.25
CA ILE A 53 -1.28 -5.30 12.51
C ILE A 53 -1.04 -3.80 12.38
N ALA A 54 -1.60 -3.04 13.33
CA ALA A 54 -1.45 -1.59 13.41
C ALA A 54 -0.94 -1.22 14.80
N LEU A 55 0.37 -1.14 14.96
CA LEU A 55 1.09 -0.80 16.19
C LEU A 55 2.14 0.28 15.90
N GLN A 56 2.69 0.92 16.93
CA GLN A 56 3.68 2.00 16.80
C GLN A 56 4.91 1.75 17.68
N GLY A 57 6.09 2.14 17.19
CA GLY A 57 7.31 2.15 17.99
C GLY A 57 7.60 0.82 18.68
N HIS A 58 7.79 0.87 20.00
CA HIS A 58 8.18 -0.28 20.83
C HIS A 58 7.16 -1.44 20.81
N ASP A 59 5.89 -1.15 20.54
CA ASP A 59 4.86 -2.19 20.44
C ASP A 59 5.08 -3.12 19.23
N LEU A 60 5.81 -2.64 18.20
CA LEU A 60 6.23 -3.48 17.08
C LEU A 60 7.32 -4.48 17.47
N ASP A 61 8.21 -4.13 18.42
CA ASP A 61 9.25 -5.08 18.88
C ASP A 61 8.62 -6.25 19.66
N LEU A 62 7.54 -5.96 20.40
CA LEU A 62 6.74 -6.96 21.10
C LEU A 62 6.11 -7.94 20.10
N ILE A 63 5.44 -7.43 19.06
CA ILE A 63 4.79 -8.31 18.08
C ILE A 63 5.80 -9.16 17.31
N ASP A 64 6.99 -8.62 16.98
CA ASP A 64 8.06 -9.37 16.33
C ASP A 64 8.56 -10.52 17.20
N THR A 65 8.62 -10.32 18.52
CA THR A 65 9.03 -11.36 19.49
C THR A 65 8.01 -12.51 19.56
N VAL A 66 6.71 -12.20 19.47
CA VAL A 66 5.62 -13.19 19.56
C VAL A 66 5.03 -13.59 18.21
N ALA A 67 5.64 -13.17 17.10
CA ALA A 67 5.11 -13.36 15.74
C ALA A 67 4.85 -14.83 15.36
N HIS A 68 5.56 -15.77 15.97
CA HIS A 68 5.39 -17.21 15.78
C HIS A 68 4.01 -17.74 16.20
N ILE A 69 3.23 -16.94 16.92
CA ILE A 69 1.88 -17.25 17.41
C ILE A 69 0.81 -16.83 16.39
N LEU A 70 1.15 -15.91 15.49
CA LEU A 70 0.21 -15.45 14.48
C LEU A 70 -0.19 -16.61 13.56
N PRO A 71 -1.49 -16.74 13.25
CA PRO A 71 -1.99 -17.84 12.46
C PRO A 71 -1.42 -17.71 11.04
N LEU A 72 -1.13 -18.86 10.43
CA LEU A 72 -0.84 -18.89 9.01
C LEU A 72 -2.11 -18.53 8.26
N ALA A 73 -2.20 -17.28 7.84
CA ALA A 73 -3.34 -16.82 7.06
C ALA A 73 -3.44 -17.63 5.75
N ARG A 74 -4.65 -17.92 5.25
CA ARG A 74 -4.85 -18.68 3.99
C ARG A 74 -4.16 -18.00 2.79
N THR A 75 -4.02 -16.68 2.83
CA THR A 75 -3.21 -15.91 1.88
C THR A 75 -1.71 -16.27 1.97
N LEU A 76 -1.21 -16.57 3.18
CA LEU A 76 0.13 -17.10 3.41
C LEU A 76 0.27 -18.56 2.92
N GLU A 77 -0.76 -19.40 3.05
CA GLU A 77 -0.76 -20.78 2.52
C GLU A 77 -0.68 -20.82 0.99
N ARG A 78 -1.38 -19.90 0.29
CA ARG A 78 -1.21 -19.67 -1.16
C ARG A 78 0.17 -19.13 -1.52
N THR A 79 0.95 -18.71 -0.53
CA THR A 79 2.31 -18.20 -0.67
C THR A 79 3.38 -19.16 -0.12
N ARG A 80 3.23 -20.45 -0.42
CA ARG A 80 4.35 -21.37 -0.74
C ARG A 80 5.15 -20.91 -1.97
N ASN A 81 5.37 -19.61 -2.02
CA ASN A 81 6.00 -18.83 -3.02
C ASN A 81 7.48 -18.81 -2.69
N SER A 82 8.32 -18.96 -3.71
CA SER A 82 9.76 -18.76 -3.56
C SER A 82 10.07 -17.44 -2.84
N ARG A 83 11.22 -17.36 -2.15
CA ARG A 83 11.67 -16.11 -1.50
C ARG A 83 11.59 -14.88 -2.42
N LEU A 84 11.76 -15.08 -3.73
CA LEU A 84 11.63 -14.03 -4.74
C LEU A 84 10.20 -13.49 -4.86
N GLN A 85 9.21 -14.37 -4.85
CA GLN A 85 7.79 -14.01 -4.90
C GLN A 85 7.36 -13.35 -3.59
N GLN A 86 7.80 -13.85 -2.43
CA GLN A 86 7.56 -13.21 -1.13
C GLN A 86 8.12 -11.79 -1.09
N ARG A 87 9.38 -11.58 -1.52
CA ARG A 87 9.97 -10.25 -1.64
C ARG A 87 9.21 -9.35 -2.61
N THR A 88 8.69 -9.91 -3.71
CA THR A 88 7.89 -9.15 -4.68
C THR A 88 6.53 -8.77 -4.11
N HIS A 89 5.89 -9.64 -3.34
CA HIS A 89 4.64 -9.36 -2.64
C HIS A 89 4.84 -8.29 -1.57
N LEU A 90 5.87 -8.41 -0.73
CA LEU A 90 6.20 -7.41 0.27
C LEU A 90 6.48 -6.05 -0.37
N ARG A 91 7.28 -5.99 -1.45
CA ARG A 91 7.51 -4.73 -2.19
C ARG A 91 6.22 -4.17 -2.78
N THR A 92 5.35 -5.03 -3.31
CA THR A 92 4.04 -4.61 -3.84
C THR A 92 3.15 -4.05 -2.75
N TRP A 93 3.20 -4.63 -1.54
CA TRP A 93 2.47 -4.16 -0.37
C TRP A 93 3.03 -2.83 0.15
N LEU A 94 4.35 -2.71 0.31
CA LEU A 94 5.02 -1.46 0.68
C LEU A 94 4.76 -0.34 -0.33
N ASP A 95 4.78 -0.64 -1.63
CA ASP A 95 4.44 0.31 -2.69
C ASP A 95 2.98 0.80 -2.63
N ARG A 96 2.08 0.05 -1.96
CA ARG A 96 0.68 0.44 -1.73
C ARG A 96 0.49 1.16 -0.39
N GLY A 97 1.50 1.08 0.48
CA GLY A 97 1.46 1.64 1.82
C GLY A 97 1.40 3.15 1.82
N PHE A 98 0.71 3.71 2.82
CA PHE A 98 0.62 5.13 3.07
C PHE A 98 1.96 5.64 3.63
N THR A 99 2.60 6.60 2.95
CA THR A 99 3.92 7.16 3.37
C THR A 99 3.80 8.46 4.17
N GLY A 100 2.66 8.71 4.82
CA GLY A 100 2.46 9.87 5.70
C GLY A 100 1.99 11.15 5.01
N THR A 101 2.38 11.40 3.76
CA THR A 101 2.03 12.63 3.01
C THR A 101 1.32 12.38 1.68
N THR A 102 1.38 11.16 1.15
CA THR A 102 0.79 10.81 -0.15
C THR A 102 -0.05 9.55 -0.05
N VAL A 103 -1.27 9.62 -0.57
CA VAL A 103 -2.12 8.45 -0.76
C VAL A 103 -1.78 7.82 -2.12
N ALA A 104 -1.30 6.59 -2.13
CA ALA A 104 -1.06 5.82 -3.34
C ALA A 104 -2.29 4.96 -3.68
N ALA A 105 -2.68 4.89 -4.96
CA ALA A 105 -3.76 3.99 -5.36
C ALA A 105 -3.43 2.51 -5.11
N GLN A 106 -4.38 1.80 -4.52
CA GLN A 106 -4.20 0.41 -4.08
C GLN A 106 -4.59 -0.66 -5.13
N GLY A 107 -4.99 -0.24 -6.34
CA GLY A 107 -5.42 -1.16 -7.39
C GLY A 107 -4.30 -2.01 -8.02
N HIS A 108 -4.67 -3.11 -8.67
CA HIS A 108 -3.73 -3.95 -9.42
C HIS A 108 -3.34 -3.29 -10.76
N ILE A 109 -2.04 -3.09 -10.99
CA ILE A 109 -1.53 -2.60 -12.28
C ILE A 109 -1.55 -3.75 -13.29
N ARG A 110 -2.39 -3.62 -14.31
CA ARG A 110 -2.44 -4.54 -15.44
C ARG A 110 -1.31 -4.21 -16.40
N TRP A 111 -0.38 -5.13 -16.57
CA TRP A 111 0.74 -4.96 -17.48
C TRP A 111 0.44 -5.55 -18.84
N GLY A 112 0.83 -4.84 -19.89
CA GLY A 112 0.79 -5.34 -21.24
C GLY A 112 1.99 -4.90 -22.04
N LYS A 113 2.15 -5.55 -23.19
CA LYS A 113 3.15 -5.19 -24.20
C LYS A 113 2.39 -5.05 -25.51
N ALA A 114 2.25 -3.83 -26.00
CA ALA A 114 1.83 -3.63 -27.38
C ALA A 114 3.02 -3.96 -28.30
N ILE A 115 2.77 -4.18 -29.58
CA ILE A 115 3.74 -4.62 -30.61
C ILE A 115 5.06 -3.81 -30.59
N THR A 116 5.06 -2.59 -30.07
CA THR A 116 6.23 -1.70 -29.97
C THR A 116 6.50 -1.06 -28.60
N ALA A 117 5.70 -1.30 -27.54
CA ALA A 117 5.87 -0.59 -26.27
C ALA A 117 5.34 -1.30 -25.02
N LEU A 118 6.08 -1.14 -23.90
CA LEU A 118 5.64 -1.50 -22.55
C LEU A 118 4.56 -0.50 -22.08
N TYR A 119 3.47 -1.01 -21.52
CA TYR A 119 2.47 -0.18 -20.84
C TYR A 119 1.95 -0.86 -19.57
N GLY A 120 1.45 -0.03 -18.65
CA GLY A 120 0.72 -0.47 -17.47
C GLY A 120 -0.56 0.34 -17.31
N SER A 121 -1.61 -0.27 -16.78
CA SER A 121 -2.89 0.40 -16.52
C SER A 121 -3.34 0.19 -15.07
N LEU A 122 -3.85 1.26 -14.45
CA LEU A 122 -4.39 1.28 -13.10
C LEU A 122 -5.66 2.13 -13.07
N GLY A 123 -6.82 1.49 -12.83
CA GLY A 123 -8.11 2.19 -12.90
C GLY A 123 -8.35 2.77 -14.31
N GLU A 124 -8.59 4.07 -14.39
CA GLU A 124 -8.77 4.79 -15.67
C GLU A 124 -7.46 5.19 -16.35
N PHE A 125 -6.32 5.11 -15.64
CA PHE A 125 -5.03 5.58 -16.13
C PHE A 125 -4.27 4.46 -16.86
N THR A 126 -3.63 4.83 -17.96
CA THR A 126 -2.69 3.98 -18.70
C THR A 126 -1.41 4.74 -18.94
N ALA A 127 -0.29 4.22 -18.45
CA ALA A 127 1.03 4.76 -18.67
C ALA A 127 1.75 3.94 -19.74
N ARG A 128 2.17 4.58 -20.83
CA ARG A 128 2.75 3.95 -22.00
C ARG A 128 4.12 4.54 -22.30
N HIS A 129 5.11 3.69 -22.53
CA HIS A 129 6.39 4.09 -23.10
C HIS A 129 6.20 4.45 -24.58
N VAL A 130 6.42 5.70 -24.96
CA VAL A 130 6.19 6.19 -26.32
C VAL A 130 7.46 6.31 -27.15
N GLY A 131 8.63 6.10 -26.56
CA GLY A 131 9.91 6.11 -27.26
C GLY A 131 11.00 6.88 -26.52
N PRO A 132 12.09 7.28 -27.20
CA PRO A 132 13.12 8.11 -26.60
C PRO A 132 12.56 9.49 -26.22
N ALA A 133 13.01 10.03 -25.09
CA ALA A 133 12.69 11.41 -24.72
C ALA A 133 13.48 12.41 -25.60
N PRO A 134 13.05 13.68 -25.71
CA PRO A 134 13.75 14.71 -26.51
C PRO A 134 15.22 14.94 -26.13
N GLY A 135 15.62 14.56 -24.91
CA GLY A 135 17.00 14.50 -24.47
C GLY A 135 17.50 13.06 -24.32
N LYS A 136 17.90 12.70 -23.11
CA LYS A 136 18.34 11.34 -22.76
C LYS A 136 17.28 10.62 -21.95
N GLY A 137 16.98 9.37 -22.32
CA GLY A 137 16.07 8.50 -21.58
C GLY A 137 14.86 8.10 -22.41
N HIS A 138 13.80 7.69 -21.71
CA HIS A 138 12.60 7.10 -22.25
C HIS A 138 11.38 7.93 -21.85
N LEU A 139 10.60 8.39 -22.83
CA LEU A 139 9.38 9.13 -22.58
C LEU A 139 8.24 8.15 -22.27
N VAL A 140 7.57 8.39 -21.15
CA VAL A 140 6.34 7.70 -20.77
C VAL A 140 5.22 8.74 -20.67
N ARG A 141 4.07 8.42 -21.26
CA ARG A 141 2.86 9.23 -21.20
C ARG A 141 1.76 8.54 -20.41
N VAL A 142 1.09 9.27 -19.54
CA VAL A 142 -0.09 8.83 -18.80
C VAL A 142 -1.34 9.35 -19.49
N GLU A 143 -2.22 8.44 -19.88
CA GLU A 143 -3.44 8.71 -20.62
C GLU A 143 -4.66 8.18 -19.84
N THR A 144 -5.78 8.84 -20.03
CA THR A 144 -7.13 8.35 -19.69
C THR A 144 -7.88 8.02 -20.98
N LYS A 145 -9.14 7.58 -20.87
CA LYS A 145 -10.03 7.45 -22.05
C LYS A 145 -10.21 8.75 -22.83
N ASN A 146 -9.96 9.90 -22.20
CA ASN A 146 -10.16 11.23 -22.79
C ASN A 146 -8.87 11.84 -23.36
N GLY A 147 -7.78 11.09 -23.41
CA GLY A 147 -6.46 11.57 -23.84
C GLY A 147 -5.48 11.76 -22.68
N LEU A 148 -4.48 12.61 -22.86
CA LEU A 148 -3.41 12.83 -21.88
C LEU A 148 -3.99 13.22 -20.50
N ALA A 149 -3.47 12.63 -19.43
CA ALA A 149 -3.99 12.80 -18.07
C ALA A 149 -3.59 14.16 -17.45
N THR A 150 -4.05 15.26 -18.04
CA THR A 150 -3.80 16.62 -17.51
C THR A 150 -4.82 16.99 -16.42
N GLY A 151 -4.45 17.94 -15.56
CA GLY A 151 -5.36 18.46 -14.53
C GLY A 151 -5.52 17.56 -13.30
N PHE A 152 -4.53 16.72 -13.00
CA PHE A 152 -4.46 15.95 -11.76
C PHE A 152 -3.41 16.55 -10.83
N ALA A 153 -3.65 16.51 -9.53
CA ALA A 153 -2.72 16.97 -8.52
C ALA A 153 -2.65 15.99 -7.34
N THR A 154 -1.51 16.00 -6.64
CA THR A 154 -1.36 15.29 -5.36
C THR A 154 -2.34 15.85 -4.33
N THR A 155 -2.49 15.14 -3.21
CA THR A 155 -3.29 15.58 -2.04
C THR A 155 -2.90 16.97 -1.53
N ASP A 156 -1.63 17.34 -1.67
CA ASP A 156 -1.09 18.65 -1.28
C ASP A 156 -1.26 19.73 -2.37
N GLY A 157 -1.97 19.41 -3.47
CA GLY A 157 -2.24 20.34 -4.56
C GLY A 157 -1.10 20.50 -5.57
N THR A 158 -0.02 19.70 -5.47
CA THR A 158 1.07 19.74 -6.45
C THR A 158 0.60 19.14 -7.78
N PRO A 159 0.63 19.87 -8.90
CA PRO A 159 0.22 19.33 -10.20
C PRO A 159 1.08 18.14 -10.61
N LEU A 160 0.45 17.10 -11.15
CA LEU A 160 1.14 15.95 -11.74
C LEU A 160 1.36 16.17 -13.23
N ASP A 161 2.60 15.93 -13.68
CA ASP A 161 2.94 15.90 -15.10
C ASP A 161 2.56 14.53 -15.69
N PRO A 162 1.70 14.47 -16.71
CA PRO A 162 1.38 13.22 -17.40
C PRO A 162 2.52 12.72 -18.30
N GLU A 163 3.58 13.51 -18.52
CA GLU A 163 4.78 13.09 -19.23
C GLU A 163 5.95 12.94 -18.27
N ILE A 164 6.56 11.75 -18.22
CA ILE A 164 7.76 11.52 -17.41
C ILE A 164 8.91 11.02 -18.28
N VAL A 165 10.12 11.42 -17.91
CA VAL A 165 11.35 10.95 -18.53
C VAL A 165 12.02 9.94 -17.61
N VAL A 166 12.12 8.69 -18.09
CA VAL A 166 12.80 7.61 -17.38
C VAL A 166 14.21 7.45 -17.91
N THR A 167 15.21 7.58 -17.03
CA THR A 167 16.63 7.62 -17.44
C THR A 167 17.13 6.33 -18.09
N SER A 168 16.53 5.17 -17.80
CA SER A 168 16.95 3.88 -18.37
C SER A 168 15.83 2.86 -18.48
N LYS A 169 15.92 2.00 -19.49
CA LYS A 169 14.95 0.92 -19.75
C LYS A 169 14.79 -0.05 -18.58
N ALA A 170 15.84 -0.25 -17.77
CA ALA A 170 15.78 -1.10 -16.58
C ALA A 170 14.84 -0.55 -15.50
N LYS A 171 14.70 0.77 -15.41
CA LYS A 171 13.82 1.44 -14.43
C LYS A 171 12.37 1.60 -14.93
N LEU A 172 12.12 1.39 -16.23
CA LEU A 172 10.84 1.69 -16.88
C LEU A 172 9.63 1.15 -16.14
N ARG A 173 9.68 -0.12 -15.73
CA ARG A 173 8.55 -0.78 -15.05
C ARG A 173 8.31 -0.21 -13.65
N GLY A 174 9.39 0.13 -12.93
CA GLY A 174 9.30 0.74 -11.60
C GLY A 174 8.71 2.15 -11.68
N GLU A 175 9.24 2.99 -12.58
CA GLU A 175 8.78 4.37 -12.75
C GLU A 175 7.33 4.45 -13.26
N ILE A 176 6.95 3.57 -14.21
CA ILE A 176 5.55 3.46 -14.66
C ILE A 176 4.64 3.10 -13.48
N ALA A 177 5.05 2.18 -12.62
CA ALA A 177 4.24 1.76 -11.48
C ALA A 177 4.08 2.88 -10.45
N ALA A 178 5.15 3.58 -10.11
CA ALA A 178 5.12 4.73 -9.21
C ALA A 178 4.21 5.84 -9.76
N THR A 179 4.35 6.16 -11.05
CA THR A 179 3.54 7.19 -11.72
C THR A 179 2.06 6.83 -11.73
N LEU A 180 1.71 5.60 -12.11
CA LEU A 180 0.31 5.15 -12.10
C LEU A 180 -0.32 5.23 -10.71
N ARG A 181 0.43 4.88 -9.66
CA ARG A 181 -0.06 4.97 -8.28
C ARG A 181 -0.24 6.41 -7.82
N ALA A 182 0.65 7.32 -8.20
CA ALA A 182 0.49 8.74 -7.94
C ALA A 182 -0.78 9.29 -8.62
N PHE A 183 -0.99 8.98 -9.90
CA PHE A 183 -2.20 9.37 -10.63
C PHE A 183 -3.48 8.75 -10.06
N GLY A 184 -3.44 7.47 -9.69
CA GLY A 184 -4.60 6.80 -9.10
C GLY A 184 -5.00 7.34 -7.72
N GLY A 185 -4.06 7.93 -6.97
CA GLY A 185 -4.31 8.61 -5.70
C GLY A 185 -4.51 10.13 -5.84
N ALA A 186 -4.42 10.66 -7.06
CA ALA A 186 -4.51 12.09 -7.32
C ALA A 186 -5.96 12.58 -7.26
N THR A 187 -6.12 13.84 -6.91
CA THR A 187 -7.39 14.55 -7.03
C THR A 187 -7.41 15.28 -8.36
N ARG A 188 -8.56 15.25 -9.05
CA ARG A 188 -8.74 16.08 -10.25
C ARG A 188 -8.82 17.53 -9.82
N LEU A 189 -7.92 18.36 -10.34
CA LEU A 189 -8.06 19.81 -10.26
C LEU A 189 -9.34 20.14 -11.01
N MET A 190 -10.45 20.33 -10.30
CA MET A 190 -11.58 21.04 -10.89
C MET A 190 -11.00 22.37 -11.35
N ALA A 191 -11.23 22.74 -12.61
CA ALA A 191 -10.98 24.10 -13.05
C ALA A 191 -11.57 25.00 -11.97
N ALA A 192 -10.71 25.64 -11.18
CA ALA A 192 -11.12 26.74 -10.34
C ALA A 192 -11.57 27.78 -11.35
N ALA A 193 -12.87 27.75 -11.65
CA ALA A 193 -13.54 28.76 -12.43
C ALA A 193 -13.13 30.11 -11.84
N ASP A 194 -12.50 30.92 -12.67
CA ASP A 194 -12.47 32.38 -12.62
C ASP A 194 -12.69 33.00 -11.23
N ARG A 195 -11.71 32.91 -10.35
CA ARG A 195 -11.53 33.89 -9.26
C ARG A 195 -10.31 34.76 -9.51
N ARG A 196 -10.29 35.37 -10.70
CA ARG A 196 -9.43 36.51 -11.03
C ARG A 196 -10.14 37.58 -11.88
N ALA A 197 -11.46 37.67 -11.75
CA ALA A 197 -12.27 38.76 -12.29
C ALA A 197 -13.45 39.07 -11.35
N ALA A 198 -13.18 39.85 -10.31
CA ALA A 198 -14.11 40.76 -9.63
C ALA A 198 -13.29 41.68 -8.72
#